data_AF-A0AAP0RG39-F1
#
_entry.id   AF-A0AAP0RG39-F1
#
_cell.length_a   1.000
_cell.length_b   1.000
_cell.length_c   1.000
_cell.angle_alpha   90.00
_cell.angle_beta   90.00
_cell.angle_gamma   90.00
#
_symmetry.space_group_name_H-M   'P 1'
#
loop_
_entity.id
_entity.type
_entity.pdbx_description
1 polymer ?
#
loop_
_entity_poly.entity_id
_entity_poly.type
_entity_poly.pdbx_seq_one_letter_code
_entity_poly.pdbx_strand_id
1 'polypeptide(L)' 'MNVYLMNQKLGDENGLRAITPDNIRHRVKLWKKYYGIVSDILAQSGFNWDASKQMITVDEDSAWKDYIKSHKDAKQFH' A
#
# COMPACT_ATOMS: atom_id res chain seq x y z
N MET A 1 2.67 6.92 0.31
CA MET A 1 2.27 5.79 -0.56
C MET A 1 0.86 6.04 -1.10
N ASN A 2 0.65 5.85 -2.42
CA ASN A 2 -0.65 6.11 -3.08
C ASN A 2 -1.41 4.80 -3.32
N VAL A 3 -2.61 4.66 -2.73
CA VAL A 3 -3.44 3.45 -2.90
C VAL A 3 -4.00 3.35 -4.33
N TYR A 4 -4.13 4.47 -5.05
CA TYR A 4 -4.47 4.48 -6.48
C TYR A 4 -3.42 3.76 -7.33
N LEU A 5 -2.13 4.07 -7.15
CA LEU A 5 -1.04 3.39 -7.87
C LEU A 5 -0.94 1.91 -7.50
N MET A 6 -1.33 1.57 -6.27
CA MET A 6 -1.41 0.18 -5.81
C MET A 6 -2.55 -0.59 -6.48
N ASN A 7 -3.74 0.02 -6.56
CA ASN A 7 -4.88 -0.53 -7.31
C ASN A 7 -4.54 -0.67 -8.80
N GLN A 8 -3.81 0.29 -9.37
CA GLN A 8 -3.34 0.23 -10.75
C GLN A 8 -2.31 -0.88 -10.98
N LYS A 9 -1.28 -1.03 -10.13
CA LYS A 9 -0.32 -2.15 -10.24
C LYS A 9 -0.99 -3.52 -10.14
N LEU A 10 -1.96 -3.67 -9.23
CA LEU A 10 -2.78 -4.88 -9.11
C LEU A 10 -3.67 -5.11 -10.34
N GLY A 11 -4.08 -4.03 -11.00
CA GLY A 11 -4.83 -4.02 -12.25
C GLY A 11 -3.98 -4.36 -13.47
N ASP A 12 -2.73 -3.90 -13.55
CA ASP A 12 -1.93 -3.95 -14.78
C ASP A 12 -0.97 -5.16 -14.81
N GLU A 13 -0.45 -5.63 -13.67
CA GLU A 13 0.48 -6.77 -13.64
C GLU A 13 -0.22 -8.13 -13.87
N ASN A 14 -1.55 -8.17 -13.82
CA ASN A 14 -2.38 -9.38 -14.00
C ASN A 14 -3.77 -9.11 -14.64
N GLY A 15 -3.96 -7.95 -15.29
CA GLY A 15 -5.27 -7.39 -15.67
C GLY A 15 -6.06 -8.10 -16.75
N LEU A 16 -5.42 -8.95 -17.55
CA LEU A 16 -6.06 -9.69 -18.65
C LEU A 16 -5.90 -11.20 -18.52
N ARG A 17 -5.63 -11.74 -17.32
CA ARG A 17 -5.66 -13.19 -17.09
C ARG A 17 -7.05 -13.61 -16.63
N ALA A 18 -7.50 -14.73 -17.20
CA ALA A 18 -8.78 -15.38 -16.89
C ALA A 18 -9.10 -15.36 -15.38
N ILE A 19 -10.38 -15.20 -15.05
CA ILE A 19 -10.85 -15.31 -13.68
C ILE A 19 -10.71 -16.79 -13.26
N THR A 20 -9.56 -17.12 -12.70
CA THR A 20 -9.27 -18.44 -12.14
C THR A 20 -9.21 -18.37 -10.63
N PRO A 21 -9.52 -19.49 -9.92
CA PRO A 21 -9.38 -19.55 -8.47
C PRO A 21 -7.98 -19.15 -7.97
N ASP A 22 -6.92 -19.51 -8.70
CA ASP A 22 -5.54 -19.12 -8.37
C ASP A 22 -5.31 -17.61 -8.46
N ASN A 23 -5.79 -16.97 -9.53
CA ASN A 23 -5.66 -15.53 -9.70
C ASN A 23 -6.43 -14.77 -8.60
N ILE A 24 -7.62 -15.25 -8.23
CA ILE A 24 -8.39 -14.68 -7.11
C ILE A 24 -7.62 -14.82 -5.79
N ARG A 25 -7.11 -16.02 -5.48
CA ARG A 25 -6.33 -16.25 -4.26
C ARG A 25 -5.10 -15.34 -4.19
N HIS A 26 -4.39 -15.20 -5.30
CA HIS A 26 -3.22 -14.33 -5.37
C HIS A 26 -3.59 -12.87 -5.11
N ARG A 27 -4.66 -12.36 -5.75
CA ARG A 27 -5.17 -10.99 -5.53
C ARG A 27 -5.55 -10.76 -4.08
N VAL A 28 -6.32 -11.68 -3.47
CA VAL A 28 -6.70 -11.58 -2.05
C VAL A 28 -5.47 -11.56 -1.14
N LYS A 29 -4.44 -12.37 -1.43
CA LYS A 29 -3.18 -12.37 -0.66
C LYS A 29 -2.46 -11.01 -0.75
N LEU A 30 -2.39 -10.42 -1.94
CA LEU A 30 -1.81 -9.11 -2.12
C LEU A 30 -2.61 -8.02 -1.40
N TRP A 31 -3.94 -8.02 -1.54
CA TRP A 31 -4.82 -7.07 -0.85
C TRP A 31 -4.63 -7.11 0.66
N LYS A 32 -4.58 -8.32 1.26
CA LYS A 32 -4.31 -8.47 2.70
C LYS A 32 -2.95 -7.91 3.10
N LYS A 33 -1.89 -8.22 2.34
CA LYS A 33 -0.53 -7.71 2.60
C LYS A 33 -0.53 -6.19 2.61
N TYR A 34 -1.09 -5.58 1.57
CA TYR A 34 -1.09 -4.14 1.43
C TYR A 34 -1.98 -3.42 2.44
N TYR A 35 -3.15 -3.98 2.75
CA TYR A 35 -3.99 -3.47 3.82
C TYR A 35 -3.24 -3.47 5.16
N GLY A 36 -2.46 -4.52 5.44
CA GLY A 36 -1.59 -4.58 6.61
C GLY A 36 -0.58 -3.44 6.65
N ILE A 37 0.10 -3.17 5.52
CA ILE A 37 1.08 -2.06 5.40
C ILE A 37 0.41 -0.70 5.62
N VAL A 38 -0.73 -0.44 4.98
CA VAL A 38 -1.45 0.85 5.15
C VAL A 38 -1.93 1.02 6.59
N SER A 39 -2.45 -0.04 7.20
CA SER A 39 -2.92 -0.02 8.59
C SER A 39 -1.77 0.25 9.57
N ASP A 40 -0.60 -0.36 9.33
CA ASP A 40 0.58 -0.17 10.15
C ASP A 40 1.13 1.27 10.06
N ILE A 41 1.18 1.84 8.85
CA ILE A 41 1.58 3.26 8.66
C ILE A 41 0.61 4.18 9.39
N LEU A 42 -0.70 3.98 9.24
CA LEU A 42 -1.72 4.82 9.87
C LEU A 42 -1.79 4.66 11.40
N ALA A 43 -1.19 3.60 11.96
CA ALA A 43 -1.05 3.44 13.41
C ALA A 43 0.10 4.27 14.00
N GLN A 44 1.00 4.78 13.16
CA GLN A 44 2.12 5.63 13.58
C GLN A 44 1.69 7.10 13.63
N SER A 45 2.24 7.87 14.58
CA SER A 45 2.03 9.31 14.66
C SER A 45 2.62 10.04 13.45
N GLY A 46 1.93 11.07 12.97
CA GLY A 46 2.39 11.90 11.84
C GLY A 46 1.93 11.39 10.46
N PHE A 47 1.08 10.36 10.42
CA PHE A 47 0.41 9.91 9.20
C PHE A 47 -1.08 10.12 9.27
N ASN A 48 -1.67 10.42 8.13
CA ASN A 48 -3.09 10.62 7.95
C ASN A 48 -3.59 9.97 6.65
N TRP A 49 -4.90 9.83 6.54
CA TRP A 49 -5.56 9.32 5.34
C TRP A 49 -6.31 10.45 4.62
N ASP A 50 -5.89 10.78 3.40
CA ASP A 50 -6.66 11.63 2.51
C ASP A 50 -7.69 10.77 1.77
N ALA A 51 -8.93 10.77 2.28
CA ALA A 51 -10.03 10.02 1.69
C ALA A 51 -10.41 10.49 0.29
N SER A 52 -10.18 11.77 -0.03
CA SER A 52 -10.51 12.33 -1.35
C SER A 52 -9.58 11.81 -2.44
N LYS A 53 -8.30 11.61 -2.08
CA LYS A 53 -7.27 11.13 -3.01
C LYS A 53 -6.91 9.66 -2.82
N GLN A 54 -7.52 9.00 -1.84
CA GLN A 54 -7.22 7.64 -1.41
C GLN A 54 -5.71 7.42 -1.20
N MET A 55 -5.08 8.25 -0.38
CA MET A 55 -3.63 8.18 -0.13
C MET A 55 -3.26 8.48 1.31
N ILE A 56 -2.10 7.97 1.71
CA ILE A 56 -1.48 8.34 2.98
C ILE A 56 -0.81 9.70 2.81
N THR A 57 -1.17 10.64 3.67
CA THR A 57 -0.49 11.92 3.86
C THR A 57 0.40 11.85 5.08
N VAL A 58 1.47 12.65 5.08
CA VAL A 58 2.41 12.76 6.20
C VAL A 58 2.46 14.20 6.63
N ASP A 59 2.43 14.44 7.94
CA ASP A 59 2.47 15.80 8.49
C ASP A 59 3.89 16.38 8.41
N GLU A 60 4.91 15.53 8.62
CA GLU A 60 6.33 15.86 8.44
C GLU A 60 7.12 14.75 7.71
N ASP A 61 7.98 15.12 6.77
CA ASP A 61 8.88 14.20 6.04
C ASP A 61 9.76 13.32 6.95
N SER A 62 9.99 13.77 8.19
CA SER A 62 10.73 13.04 9.24
C SER A 62 10.05 11.70 9.57
N ALA A 63 8.72 11.69 9.73
CA ALA A 63 7.94 10.50 10.07
C ALA A 63 8.05 9.42 8.98
N TRP A 64 8.01 9.81 7.70
CA TRP A 64 8.18 8.87 6.59
C TRP A 64 9.57 8.24 6.55
N LYS A 65 10.62 9.03 6.80
CA LYS A 65 12.01 8.53 6.86
C LYS A 65 12.22 7.54 8.00
N ASP A 66 11.62 7.80 9.16
CA ASP A 66 11.75 6.91 10.32
C ASP A 66 10.93 5.62 10.16
N TYR A 67 9.77 5.69 9.51
CA TYR A 67 9.02 4.50 9.10
C TYR A 67 9.83 3.60 8.15
N ILE A 68 10.50 4.16 7.14
CA ILE A 68 11.35 3.38 6.21
C ILE A 68 12.54 2.73 6.91
N LYS A 69 13.15 3.39 7.90
CA LYS A 69 14.27 2.81 8.67
C LYS A 69 13.85 1.59 9.48
N SER A 70 12.66 1.64 10.08
CA SER A 70 12.09 0.55 10.88
C SER A 70 11.51 -0.59 10.02
N HIS A 71 11.05 -0.29 8.80
CA HIS A 71 10.41 -1.25 7.90
C HIS A 71 11.21 -1.38 6.60
N LYS A 72 12.25 -2.22 6.60
CA LYS A 72 13.14 -2.42 5.44
C LYS A 72 12.41 -2.80 4.14
N ASP A 73 11.27 -3.50 4.25
CA ASP A 73 10.42 -3.90 3.12
C ASP A 73 9.62 -2.73 2.53
N ALA A 74 9.49 -1.61 3.24
CA ALA A 74 8.78 -0.43 2.79
C ALA A 74 9.61 0.47 1.85
N LYS A 75 10.92 0.20 1.72
CA LYS A 75 11.82 0.92 0.80
C LYS A 75 11.35 0.91 -0.66
N GLN A 76 10.59 -0.10 -1.06
CA GLN A 76 10.04 -0.22 -2.42
C GLN A 76 8.92 0.80 -2.72
N PHE A 77 8.43 1.54 -1.72
CA PHE A 77 7.36 2.52 -1.85
C PHE A 77 7.84 3.98 -1.71
N HIS A 78 9.16 4.20 -1.58
CA HIS A 78 9.78 5.52 -1.60
C HIS A 78 10.01 6.02 -3.03
#